data_AF-A0A9D2QY36-F1
#
_entry.id   AF-A0A9D2QY36-F1
#
_cell.length_a   1.000
_cell.length_b   1.000
_cell.length_c   1.000
_cell.angle_alpha   90.00
_cell.angle_beta   90.00
_cell.angle_gamma   90.00
#
_symmetry.space_group_name_H-M   'P 1'
#
loop_
_entity.id
_entity.type
_entity.pdbx_description
1 polymer ?
#
loop_
_entity_poly.entity_id
_entity_poly.type
_entity_poly.pdbx_seq_one_letter_code
_entity_poly.pdbx_strand_id
1 'polypeptide(L)' 'MAYTSSTPVEEIKRHMTLEDALHTRIDMGVCKGMTLEEISIKRFPNLRWYVYGYRGNDNILRAAAQIVWDSLQEGNKAG' A
#
# COMPACT_ATOMS: atom_id res chain seq x y z
N MET A 1 -8.21 4.68 -17.36
CA MET A 1 -6.86 4.24 -17.78
C MET A 1 -6.37 3.26 -16.73
N ALA A 2 -5.95 2.07 -17.12
CA ALA A 2 -5.32 1.13 -16.19
C ALA A 2 -3.84 1.49 -16.07
N TYR A 3 -3.38 1.82 -14.86
CA TYR A 3 -1.96 2.01 -14.57
C TYR A 3 -1.28 0.65 -14.43
N THR A 4 0.03 0.60 -14.66
CA THR A 4 0.83 -0.63 -14.54
C THR A 4 1.86 -0.48 -13.42
N SER A 5 2.56 -1.56 -13.07
CA SER A 5 3.68 -1.53 -12.11
C SER A 5 4.83 -0.61 -12.51
N SER A 6 4.88 -0.19 -13.79
CA SER A 6 5.88 0.76 -14.31
C SER A 6 5.40 2.22 -14.27
N THR A 7 4.10 2.46 -14.08
CA THR A 7 3.55 3.82 -13.93
C THR A 7 4.16 4.48 -12.68
N PRO A 8 4.52 5.78 -12.72
CA PRO A 8 5.03 6.48 -11.55
C PRO A 8 4.07 6.39 -10.35
N VAL A 9 4.61 6.17 -9.15
CA VAL A 9 3.82 6.02 -7.90
C VAL A 9 2.83 7.18 -7.71
N GLU A 10 3.26 8.42 -7.94
CA GLU A 10 2.40 9.60 -7.78
C GLU A 10 1.25 9.63 -8.78
N GLU A 11 1.42 9.07 -9.98
CA GLU A 11 0.35 8.97 -10.97
C GLU A 11 -0.64 7.86 -10.59
N ILE A 12 -0.14 6.72 -10.11
CA ILE A 12 -0.99 5.64 -9.59
C ILE A 12 -1.85 6.16 -8.43
N LYS A 13 -1.25 6.90 -7.49
CA LYS A 13 -1.96 7.46 -6.32
C LYS A 13 -3.10 8.41 -6.69
N ARG A 14 -3.04 9.09 -7.84
CA ARG A 14 -4.12 9.96 -8.32
C ARG A 14 -5.34 9.19 -8.81
N HIS A 15 -5.16 7.93 -9.19
CA HIS A 15 -6.21 7.08 -9.74
C HIS A 15 -6.64 5.95 -8.80
N MET A 16 -5.77 5.54 -7.89
CA MET A 16 -6.01 4.48 -6.91
C MET A 16 -6.78 5.02 -5.71
N THR A 17 -7.90 4.38 -5.38
CA THR A 17 -8.67 4.70 -4.18
C THR A 17 -8.12 3.98 -2.95
N LEU A 18 -8.51 4.41 -1.74
CA LEU A 18 -8.17 3.69 -0.51
C LEU A 18 -8.71 2.26 -0.53
N GLU A 19 -9.92 2.04 -1.06
CA GLU A 19 -10.52 0.72 -1.17
C GLU A 19 -9.69 -0.19 -2.08
N ASP A 20 -9.27 0.30 -3.25
CA ASP A 20 -8.38 -0.45 -4.16
C ASP A 20 -7.04 -0.79 -3.48
N ALA A 21 -6.49 0.18 -2.74
CA ALA A 21 -5.25 0.01 -2.02
C ALA A 21 -5.38 -1.08 -0.95
N LEU A 22 -6.46 -1.07 -0.17
CA LEU A 22 -6.73 -2.08 0.86
C LEU A 22 -6.89 -3.50 0.29
N HIS A 23 -7.50 -3.63 -0.90
CA HIS A 23 -7.67 -4.91 -1.60
C HIS A 23 -6.43 -5.39 -2.35
N THR A 24 -5.36 -4.58 -2.43
CA THR A 24 -4.13 -4.97 -3.10
C THR A 24 -3.49 -6.16 -2.38
N ARG A 25 -3.35 -7.28 -3.10
CA ARG A 25 -2.77 -8.52 -2.58
C ARG A 25 -1.26 -8.52 -2.74
N ILE A 26 -0.56 -8.92 -1.69
CA ILE A 26 0.90 -9.04 -1.69
C ILE A 26 1.30 -10.42 -2.18
N ASP A 27 2.11 -10.50 -3.22
CA ASP A 27 2.59 -11.79 -3.75
C ASP A 27 4.03 -12.15 -3.31
N MET A 28 4.59 -11.41 -2.35
CA MET A 28 5.99 -11.55 -1.95
C MET A 28 6.26 -11.42 -0.43
N GLY A 29 7.35 -12.05 0.02
CA GLY A 29 7.83 -11.98 1.40
C GLY A 29 6.94 -12.69 2.42
N VAL A 30 7.05 -12.28 3.68
CA VAL A 30 6.34 -12.89 4.83
C VAL A 30 4.83 -12.65 4.78
N CYS A 31 4.37 -11.59 4.12
CA CYS A 31 2.95 -11.27 3.97
C CYS A 31 2.36 -11.78 2.64
N LYS A 32 3.06 -12.69 1.94
CA LYS A 32 2.55 -13.27 0.69
C LYS A 32 1.17 -13.90 0.90
N GLY A 33 0.24 -13.55 0.04
CA GLY A 33 -1.13 -14.01 0.05
C GLY A 33 -2.08 -13.15 0.88
N MET A 34 -1.60 -12.17 1.64
CA MET A 34 -2.42 -11.24 2.43
C MET A 34 -2.72 -9.96 1.65
N THR A 35 -3.81 -9.28 2.00
CA THR A 35 -4.12 -7.93 1.49
C THR A 35 -3.49 -6.83 2.36
N LEU A 36 -3.36 -5.62 1.83
CA LEU A 36 -2.89 -4.48 2.63
C LEU A 36 -3.83 -4.14 3.80
N GLU A 37 -5.14 -4.41 3.66
CA GLU A 37 -6.08 -4.36 4.77
C GLU A 37 -5.71 -5.33 5.91
N GLU A 38 -5.46 -6.60 5.57
CA GLU A 38 -5.09 -7.58 6.60
C GLU A 38 -3.75 -7.24 7.25
N ILE A 39 -2.80 -6.71 6.47
CA ILE A 39 -1.49 -6.30 6.97
C ILE A 39 -1.62 -5.07 7.88
N SER A 40 -2.48 -4.10 7.54
CA SER A 40 -2.67 -2.91 8.38
C SER A 40 -3.22 -3.26 9.76
N ILE A 41 -4.11 -4.27 9.84
CA ILE A 41 -4.71 -4.74 11.10
C ILE A 41 -3.77 -5.71 11.84
N LYS A 42 -3.29 -6.76 11.18
CA LYS A 42 -2.57 -7.88 11.83
C LYS A 42 -1.08 -7.62 12.00
N ARG A 43 -0.48 -6.76 11.16
CA ARG A 43 0.97 -6.63 10.99
C ARG A 43 1.40 -5.20 10.65
N PHE A 44 0.86 -4.20 11.34
CA PHE A 44 1.15 -2.77 11.10
C PHE A 44 2.65 -2.43 10.91
N PRO A 45 3.63 -3.00 11.65
CA PRO A 45 5.06 -2.75 11.40
C PRO A 45 5.54 -3.17 10.00
N ASN A 46 4.93 -4.21 9.41
CA ASN A 46 5.25 -4.66 8.06
C ASN A 46 4.68 -3.70 7.01
N LEU A 47 3.52 -3.08 7.26
CA LEU A 47 2.97 -2.05 6.37
C LEU A 47 3.98 -0.91 6.19
N ARG A 48 4.58 -0.43 7.28
CA ARG A 48 5.62 0.62 7.24
C ARG A 48 6.80 0.25 6.35
N TRP A 49 7.18 -1.04 6.32
CA TRP A 49 8.28 -1.50 5.47
C TRP A 49 7.93 -1.39 3.99
N TYR A 50 6.68 -1.63 3.58
CA TYR A 50 6.25 -1.44 2.19
C TYR A 50 6.29 0.01 1.72
N VAL A 51 6.17 0.96 2.65
CA VAL A 51 6.24 2.40 2.37
C VAL A 51 7.69 2.90 2.25
N TYR A 52 8.52 2.60 3.26
CA TYR A 52 9.86 3.20 3.37
C TYR A 52 11.02 2.25 3.04
N GLY A 53 10.80 0.94 3.17
CA GLY A 53 11.84 -0.09 3.05
C GLY A 53 11.81 -0.86 1.73
N TYR A 54 10.67 -0.89 1.04
CA TYR A 54 10.51 -1.65 -0.19
C TYR A 54 11.26 -1.04 -1.36
N ARG A 55 12.14 -1.84 -1.97
CA ARG A 55 12.97 -1.45 -3.14
C ARG A 55 12.65 -2.26 -4.39
N GLY A 56 11.54 -3.01 -4.39
CA GLY A 56 11.12 -3.74 -5.58
C GLY A 56 10.50 -2.81 -6.64
N ASN A 57 10.26 -3.38 -7.82
CA ASN A 57 9.78 -2.65 -8.99
C ASN A 57 8.25 -2.62 -9.11
N ASP A 58 7.54 -2.86 -8.01
CA ASP A 58 6.09 -2.81 -7.97
C ASP A 58 5.61 -1.43 -7.48
N ASN A 59 5.40 -0.51 -8.42
CA ASN A 59 4.90 0.82 -8.07
C ASN A 59 3.43 0.80 -7.62
N ILE A 60 2.65 -0.23 -7.99
CA ILE A 60 1.26 -0.39 -7.54
C ILE A 60 1.27 -0.69 -6.05
N LEU A 61 2.09 -1.65 -5.61
CA LEU A 61 2.28 -1.95 -4.20
C LEU A 61 2.75 -0.73 -3.41
N ARG A 62 3.73 0.02 -3.94
CA ARG A 62 4.23 1.23 -3.28
C ARG A 62 3.16 2.30 -3.11
N ALA A 63 2.38 2.54 -4.16
CA ALA A 63 1.27 3.49 -4.13
C ALA A 63 0.20 3.05 -3.13
N ALA A 64 -0.22 1.78 -3.19
CA ALA A 64 -1.23 1.22 -2.31
C ALA A 64 -0.80 1.28 -0.84
N ALA A 65 0.44 0.87 -0.53
CA ALA A 65 0.98 0.91 0.81
C ALA A 65 1.03 2.34 1.37
N GLN A 66 1.42 3.32 0.54
CA GLN A 66 1.45 4.73 0.94
C GLN A 66 0.05 5.27 1.24
N ILE A 67 -0.95 4.98 0.40
CA ILE A 67 -2.34 5.42 0.61
C ILE A 67 -2.89 4.87 1.93
N VAL A 68 -2.73 3.55 2.15
CA VAL A 68 -3.21 2.90 3.38
C VAL A 68 -2.48 3.48 4.61
N TRP A 69 -1.17 3.68 4.52
CA TRP A 69 -0.39 4.27 5.59
C TRP A 69 -0.83 5.70 5.93
N ASP A 70 -0.98 6.55 4.92
CA ASP A 70 -1.37 7.95 5.10
C ASP A 70 -2.77 8.04 5.75
N SER A 71 -3.72 7.23 5.28
CA SER A 71 -5.07 7.16 5.86
C SER A 71 -5.07 6.75 7.34
N LEU A 72 -4.21 5.80 7.74
CA LEU A 72 -4.07 5.38 9.14
C LEU A 72 -3.45 6.47 10.01
N GLN A 73 -2.50 7.25 9.46
CA GLN A 73 -1.88 8.36 10.19
C GLN A 73 -2.85 9.54 10.35
N GLU A 74 -3.69 9.82 9.35
CA GLU A 74 -4.73 10.84 9.43
C GLU A 74 -5.79 10.49 10.47
N GLY A 75 -6.25 9.23 10.49
CA GLY A 75 -7.17 8.73 11.52
C GLY A 75 -6.63 8.84 12.94
N ASN A 76 -5.30 8.72 13.12
CA ASN A 76 -4.65 8.78 14.43
C ASN A 76 -4.32 10.22 14.89
N LYS A 77 -4.43 11.22 14.02
CA LYS A 77 -4.26 12.65 14.37
C LYS A 77 -5.56 13.34 14.79
N ALA A 78 -6.70 12.67 14.62
CA ALA A 78 -8.02 13.18 15.00
C ALA A 78 -8.44 12.80 16.44
N GLY A 79 -7.52 12.26 17.25
CA GLY A 79 -7.73 11.85 18.64
C GLY A 79 -6.91 12.64 19.64
#